data_AF-A0A969HIX3-F1
#
_entry.id   AF-A0A969HIX3-F1
#
_cell.length_a   1.000
_cell.length_b   1.000
_cell.length_c   1.000
_cell.angle_alpha   90.00
_cell.angle_beta   90.00
_cell.angle_gamma   90.00
#
_symmetry.space_group_name_H-M   'P 1'
#
loop_
_entity.id
_entity.type
_entity.pdbx_description
1 polymer ?
#
loop_
_entity_poly.entity_id
_entity_poly.type
_entity_poly.pdbx_seq_one_letter_code
_entity_poly.pdbx_strand_id
1 'polypeptide(L)'
;MTTLLSWLAALPAELVRSQAQLSLFQAWASALTGQLDAVETYLQGGEGQPGEIAAIRGSVAYFRRDMPQAIALYRQAFDLLPADNSFLRGAVALSLGVAYSWTGQLSLAGQALTQASTISQAGGNLHVALTALWNLAQLEIEQGHLRQAEALCRHALELAASPLTEGNSDNLSAAGGAYVCLGSLLYEQNDLAAAADQVETGIRRGEQGAELAITALGYLTLARIKLAQADSAGALEAAQQAEQLARRYNSRYWTAQATTFQARVWLSEGQVEAALRWAQVSGLASANEVSYLAEVEYLTLARLLLAQNKGSEAIELLERIRRAAESGGRTGRVIETLILLAVSHDVSGAPVQALALLEQALVLAEPEGYCRTFVDEGEPVGELLERMKAEGGKRKGYVEKLLLVHKKDEEKSVHPSSFILHPSLIESLSERELELLGLISAGLSNSEIAEKLVVTVGTVKWHLNNIYGKLDVRSRTQAIARARELGLL
;
A
#
# COMPACT_ATOMS: atom_id res chain seq x y z
N MET A 1 -11.13 25.82 -10.85
CA MET A 1 -10.89 26.61 -9.61
C MET A 1 -9.97 27.82 -9.84
N THR A 2 -8.84 27.64 -10.51
CA THR A 2 -7.85 28.71 -10.80
C THR A 2 -8.45 29.91 -11.54
N THR A 3 -9.36 29.66 -12.48
CA THR A 3 -10.10 30.70 -13.22
C THR A 3 -11.08 31.47 -12.33
N LEU A 4 -11.75 30.80 -11.39
CA LEU A 4 -12.66 31.45 -10.45
C LEU A 4 -11.88 32.37 -9.50
N LEU A 5 -10.75 31.90 -8.98
CA LEU A 5 -9.87 32.71 -8.13
C LEU A 5 -9.29 33.91 -8.87
N SER A 6 -8.92 33.76 -10.14
CA SER A 6 -8.42 34.91 -10.92
C SER A 6 -9.53 35.94 -11.18
N TRP A 7 -10.77 35.51 -11.41
CA TRP A 7 -11.92 36.42 -11.51
C TRP A 7 -12.23 37.11 -10.19
N LEU A 8 -12.22 36.39 -9.07
CA LEU A 8 -12.48 36.98 -7.74
C LEU A 8 -11.36 37.94 -7.31
N ALA A 9 -10.10 37.62 -7.62
CA ALA A 9 -8.95 38.48 -7.33
C ALA A 9 -8.93 39.77 -8.18
N ALA A 10 -9.61 39.79 -9.33
CA ALA A 10 -9.77 40.98 -10.16
C ALA A 10 -10.83 41.96 -9.61
N LEU A 11 -11.64 41.55 -8.63
CA LEU A 11 -12.64 42.40 -7.98
C LEU A 11 -12.05 43.08 -6.72
N PRO A 12 -12.54 44.28 -6.33
CA PRO A 12 -12.14 44.90 -5.08
C PRO A 12 -12.45 44.00 -3.87
N ALA A 13 -11.50 43.83 -2.96
CA ALA A 13 -11.64 42.92 -1.81
C ALA A 13 -12.80 43.31 -0.87
N GLU A 14 -13.17 44.58 -0.82
CA GLU A 14 -14.35 45.06 -0.08
C GLU A 14 -15.65 44.62 -0.76
N LEU A 15 -15.71 44.65 -2.10
CA LEU A 15 -16.87 44.19 -2.86
C LEU A 15 -17.10 42.68 -2.66
N VAL A 16 -16.03 41.89 -2.77
CA VAL A 16 -16.09 40.42 -2.56
C VAL A 16 -16.58 40.09 -1.16
N ARG A 17 -16.14 40.82 -0.13
CA ARG A 17 -16.57 40.60 1.26
C ARG A 17 -17.98 41.11 1.55
N SER A 18 -18.43 42.17 0.88
CA SER A 18 -19.74 42.78 1.11
C SER A 18 -20.89 42.02 0.42
N GLN A 19 -20.61 41.25 -0.63
CA GLN A 19 -21.61 40.45 -1.34
C GLN A 19 -21.57 39.00 -0.88
N ALA A 20 -22.68 38.52 -0.32
CA ALA A 20 -22.77 37.20 0.30
C ALA A 20 -22.32 36.05 -0.62
N GLN A 21 -22.76 36.05 -1.88
CA GLN A 21 -22.43 34.98 -2.83
C GLN A 21 -20.96 35.00 -3.28
N LEU A 22 -20.37 36.19 -3.48
CA LEU A 22 -18.95 36.32 -3.83
C LEU A 22 -18.05 35.92 -2.67
N SER A 23 -18.42 36.31 -1.45
CA SER A 23 -17.71 35.92 -0.24
C SER A 23 -17.74 34.40 -0.07
N LEU A 24 -18.88 33.76 -0.36
CA LEU A 24 -19.03 32.31 -0.28
C LEU A 24 -18.20 31.57 -1.34
N PHE A 25 -18.18 32.04 -2.59
CA PHE A 25 -17.29 31.49 -3.61
C PHE A 25 -15.82 31.65 -3.25
N GLN A 26 -15.43 32.78 -2.67
CA GLN A 26 -14.07 33.00 -2.18
C GLN A 26 -13.74 32.07 -1.01
N ALA A 27 -14.68 31.81 -0.10
CA ALA A 27 -14.52 30.87 1.00
C ALA A 27 -14.30 29.44 0.50
N TRP A 28 -15.11 28.95 -0.45
CA TRP A 28 -14.92 27.67 -1.12
C TRP A 28 -13.56 27.56 -1.80
N ALA A 29 -13.20 28.57 -2.59
CA ALA A 29 -11.95 28.57 -3.32
C ALA A 29 -10.74 28.60 -2.36
N SER A 30 -10.82 29.36 -1.27
CA SER A 30 -9.78 29.41 -0.23
C SER A 30 -9.65 28.06 0.48
N ALA A 31 -10.77 27.40 0.83
CA ALA A 31 -10.75 26.08 1.44
C ALA A 31 -10.13 25.03 0.52
N LEU A 32 -10.53 24.98 -0.76
CA LEU A 32 -10.07 23.99 -1.72
C LEU A 32 -8.63 24.23 -2.22
N THR A 33 -8.12 25.45 -2.09
CA THR A 33 -6.71 25.78 -2.42
C THR A 33 -5.78 25.81 -1.21
N GLY A 34 -6.27 25.45 -0.02
CA GLY A 34 -5.45 25.36 1.19
C GLY A 34 -5.18 26.70 1.89
N GLN A 35 -5.84 27.79 1.50
CA GLN A 35 -5.80 29.09 2.20
C GLN A 35 -6.76 29.09 3.39
N LEU A 36 -6.56 28.12 4.31
CA LEU A 36 -7.53 27.74 5.32
C LEU A 36 -7.84 28.86 6.33
N ASP A 37 -6.85 29.69 6.68
CA ASP A 37 -7.00 30.74 7.68
C ASP A 37 -7.86 31.92 7.18
N ALA A 38 -7.93 32.11 5.87
CA ALA A 38 -8.74 33.17 5.27
C ALA A 38 -10.23 32.81 5.21
N VAL A 39 -10.58 31.53 5.30
CA VAL A 39 -11.94 31.02 5.07
C VAL A 39 -12.94 31.66 6.03
N GLU A 40 -12.63 31.69 7.33
CA GLU A 40 -13.58 32.19 8.34
C GLU A 40 -13.87 33.70 8.17
N THR A 41 -12.91 34.46 7.65
CA THR A 41 -13.10 35.89 7.34
C THR A 41 -14.16 36.10 6.27
N TYR A 42 -14.20 35.24 5.26
CA TYR A 42 -15.20 35.30 4.19
C TYR A 42 -16.55 34.69 4.59
N LEU A 43 -16.57 33.74 5.54
CA LEU A 43 -17.82 33.20 6.08
C LEU A 43 -18.56 34.18 6.99
N GLN A 44 -17.85 35.01 7.75
CA GLN A 44 -18.47 36.03 8.62
C GLN A 44 -19.20 37.14 7.85
N GLY A 45 -18.79 37.41 6.60
CA GLY A 45 -19.40 38.42 5.73
C GLY A 45 -20.55 37.91 4.84
N GLY A 46 -20.81 36.60 4.80
CA GLY A 46 -21.77 36.00 3.87
C GLY A 46 -23.07 35.51 4.51
N GLU A 47 -24.22 35.90 3.94
CA GLU A 47 -25.53 35.27 4.18
C GLU A 47 -25.64 33.91 3.43
N GLY A 48 -24.75 32.97 3.77
CA GLY A 48 -24.76 31.62 3.20
C GLY A 48 -25.80 30.71 3.87
N GLN A 49 -26.30 29.71 3.13
CA GLN A 49 -27.13 28.68 3.77
C GLN A 49 -26.33 27.92 4.83
N PRO A 50 -26.90 27.62 6.02
CA PRO A 50 -26.19 26.97 7.12
C PRO A 50 -25.47 25.66 6.71
N GLY A 51 -26.09 24.86 5.83
CA GLY A 51 -25.49 23.62 5.34
C GLY A 51 -24.25 23.84 4.48
N GLU A 52 -24.23 24.88 3.66
CA GLU A 52 -23.06 25.20 2.81
C GLU A 52 -21.90 25.75 3.64
N ILE A 53 -22.18 26.59 4.64
CA ILE A 53 -21.17 27.07 5.59
C ILE A 53 -20.55 25.90 6.36
N ALA A 54 -21.38 24.95 6.81
CA ALA A 54 -20.90 23.73 7.47
C ALA A 54 -20.02 22.88 6.54
N ALA A 55 -20.36 22.76 5.25
CA ALA A 55 -19.57 22.03 4.26
C ALA A 55 -18.17 22.65 4.06
N ILE A 56 -18.10 23.99 3.97
CA ILE A 56 -16.83 24.72 3.84
C ILE A 56 -15.97 24.52 5.09
N ARG A 57 -16.54 24.67 6.29
CA ARG A 57 -15.83 24.43 7.55
C ARG A 57 -15.37 22.97 7.68
N GLY A 58 -16.19 22.02 7.22
CA GLY A 58 -15.81 20.61 7.15
C GLY A 58 -14.59 20.38 6.26
N SER A 59 -14.52 21.08 5.12
CA SER A 59 -13.35 21.05 4.22
C SER A 59 -12.10 21.60 4.90
N VAL A 60 -12.22 22.70 5.65
CA VAL A 60 -11.11 23.25 6.44
C VAL A 60 -10.62 22.24 7.48
N ALA A 61 -11.52 21.63 8.24
CA ALA A 61 -11.16 20.60 9.23
C ALA A 61 -10.47 19.40 8.57
N TYR A 62 -10.97 18.96 7.41
CA TYR A 62 -10.40 17.88 6.62
C TYR A 62 -8.96 18.17 6.18
N PHE A 63 -8.69 19.36 5.62
CA PHE A 63 -7.34 19.76 5.20
C PHE A 63 -6.40 19.99 6.39
N ARG A 64 -6.93 20.40 7.56
CA ARG A 64 -6.19 20.44 8.83
C ARG A 64 -5.98 19.05 9.45
N ARG A 65 -6.53 17.99 8.84
CA ARG A 65 -6.47 16.59 9.29
C ARG A 65 -7.19 16.32 10.60
N ASP A 66 -8.14 17.18 10.98
CA ASP A 66 -9.08 16.94 12.08
C ASP A 66 -10.29 16.17 11.53
N MET A 67 -10.11 14.85 11.34
CA MET A 67 -11.14 13.99 10.78
C MET A 67 -12.42 13.93 11.65
N PRO A 68 -12.35 13.83 12.99
CA PRO A 68 -13.54 13.88 13.83
C PRO A 68 -14.36 15.15 13.63
N GLN A 69 -13.71 16.32 13.61
CA GLN A 69 -14.41 17.58 13.37
C GLN A 69 -14.96 17.67 11.94
N ALA A 70 -14.19 17.23 10.94
CA ALA A 70 -14.64 17.19 9.55
C ALA A 70 -15.90 16.33 9.38
N ILE A 71 -15.92 15.12 9.97
CA ILE A 71 -17.08 14.22 9.94
C ILE A 71 -18.31 14.89 10.57
N ALA A 72 -18.16 15.52 11.75
CA ALA A 72 -19.27 16.19 12.42
C ALA A 72 -19.85 17.33 11.56
N LEU A 73 -18.99 18.14 10.95
CA LEU A 73 -19.39 19.27 10.10
C LEU A 73 -20.01 18.80 8.78
N TYR A 74 -19.50 17.74 8.15
CA TYR A 74 -20.10 17.19 6.94
C TYR A 74 -21.45 16.53 7.20
N ARG A 75 -21.64 15.84 8.33
CA ARG A 75 -22.98 15.35 8.75
C ARG A 75 -23.96 16.51 8.91
N GLN A 76 -23.56 17.53 9.67
CA GLN A 76 -24.37 18.73 9.85
C GLN A 76 -24.70 19.41 8.51
N ALA A 77 -23.72 19.52 7.62
CA ALA A 77 -23.93 20.06 6.28
C ALA A 77 -24.96 19.25 5.50
N PHE A 78 -24.83 17.93 5.47
CA PHE A 78 -25.73 17.04 4.74
C PHE A 78 -27.18 17.12 5.25
N ASP A 79 -27.37 17.25 6.56
CA ASP A 79 -28.69 17.38 7.19
C ASP A 79 -29.35 18.74 6.92
N LEU A 80 -28.55 19.81 6.85
CA LEU A 80 -29.03 21.18 6.63
C LEU A 80 -29.19 21.56 5.15
N LEU A 81 -28.58 20.82 4.23
CA LEU A 81 -28.66 21.10 2.80
C LEU A 81 -30.01 20.68 2.21
N PRO A 82 -30.70 21.57 1.46
CA PRO A 82 -31.94 21.25 0.77
C PRO A 82 -31.82 20.03 -0.16
N ALA A 83 -32.87 19.21 -0.25
CA ALA A 83 -32.85 17.96 -1.03
C ALA A 83 -32.66 18.18 -2.54
N ASP A 84 -33.09 19.33 -3.06
CA ASP A 84 -32.92 19.77 -4.44
C ASP A 84 -31.49 20.25 -4.76
N ASN A 85 -30.65 20.52 -3.75
CA ASN A 85 -29.23 20.82 -3.95
C ASN A 85 -28.39 19.54 -4.11
N SER A 86 -28.72 18.75 -5.13
CA SER A 86 -28.07 17.46 -5.38
C SER A 86 -26.56 17.61 -5.65
N PHE A 87 -26.13 18.72 -6.24
CA PHE A 87 -24.72 18.99 -6.51
C PHE A 87 -23.89 19.02 -5.21
N LEU A 88 -24.25 19.87 -4.26
CA LEU A 88 -23.48 20.02 -3.02
C LEU A 88 -23.72 18.85 -2.06
N ARG A 89 -24.93 18.29 -2.00
CA ARG A 89 -25.21 17.10 -1.19
C ARG A 89 -24.37 15.90 -1.63
N GLY A 90 -24.21 15.69 -2.94
CA GLY A 90 -23.34 14.65 -3.50
C GLY A 90 -21.89 14.84 -3.08
N ALA A 91 -21.36 16.07 -3.21
CA ALA A 91 -19.98 16.40 -2.85
C ALA A 91 -19.70 16.26 -1.33
N VAL A 92 -20.64 16.67 -0.48
CA VAL A 92 -20.55 16.50 0.97
C VAL A 92 -20.60 15.02 1.36
N ALA A 93 -21.49 14.23 0.74
CA ALA A 93 -21.55 12.79 0.98
C ALA A 93 -20.25 12.09 0.56
N LEU A 94 -19.64 12.48 -0.56
CA LEU A 94 -18.33 11.98 -0.97
C LEU A 94 -17.26 12.31 0.08
N SER A 95 -17.20 13.57 0.52
CA SER A 95 -16.22 14.04 1.50
C SER A 95 -16.37 13.33 2.85
N LEU A 96 -17.62 13.08 3.26
CA LEU A 96 -17.96 12.32 4.45
C LEU A 96 -17.50 10.85 4.32
N GLY A 97 -17.75 10.23 3.16
CA GLY A 97 -17.30 8.87 2.86
C GLY A 97 -15.78 8.72 2.93
N VAL A 98 -15.04 9.62 2.29
CA VAL A 98 -13.58 9.66 2.34
C VAL A 98 -13.08 9.90 3.77
N ALA A 99 -13.70 10.82 4.53
CA ALA A 99 -13.34 11.07 5.92
C ALA A 99 -13.55 9.84 6.83
N TYR A 100 -14.63 9.08 6.63
CA TYR A 100 -14.81 7.81 7.34
C TYR A 100 -13.74 6.78 6.97
N SER A 101 -13.36 6.69 5.69
CA SER A 101 -12.27 5.82 5.26
C SER A 101 -10.99 6.14 6.01
N TRP A 102 -10.60 7.42 6.14
CA TRP A 102 -9.41 7.82 6.92
C TRP A 102 -9.43 7.41 8.40
N THR A 103 -10.62 7.16 8.96
CA THR A 103 -10.79 6.74 10.37
C THR A 103 -11.06 5.24 10.52
N GLY A 104 -11.04 4.47 9.43
CA GLY A 104 -11.30 3.03 9.43
C GLY A 104 -12.77 2.64 9.65
N GLN A 105 -13.72 3.59 9.54
CA GLN A 105 -15.16 3.35 9.70
C GLN A 105 -15.80 2.84 8.40
N LEU A 106 -15.35 1.69 7.90
CA LEU A 106 -15.61 1.23 6.53
C LEU A 106 -17.10 1.08 6.18
N SER A 107 -17.94 0.64 7.14
CA SER A 107 -19.39 0.52 6.92
C SER A 107 -20.05 1.89 6.68
N LEU A 108 -19.69 2.89 7.48
CA LEU A 108 -20.19 4.26 7.33
C LEU A 108 -19.62 4.92 6.07
N ALA A 109 -18.36 4.63 5.74
CA ALA A 109 -17.74 5.07 4.49
C ALA A 109 -18.53 4.55 3.27
N GLY A 110 -18.81 3.24 3.24
CA GLY A 110 -19.58 2.62 2.16
C GLY A 110 -20.99 3.20 1.99
N GLN A 111 -21.70 3.46 3.10
CA GLN A 111 -23.02 4.10 3.06
C GLN A 111 -22.94 5.52 2.46
N ALA A 112 -22.00 6.34 2.95
CA ALA A 112 -21.86 7.73 2.49
C ALA A 112 -21.42 7.81 1.02
N LEU A 113 -20.50 6.96 0.57
CA LEU A 113 -20.08 6.91 -0.83
C LEU A 113 -21.19 6.40 -1.76
N THR A 114 -22.00 5.43 -1.31
CA THR A 114 -23.16 4.95 -2.08
C THR A 114 -24.19 6.08 -2.27
N GLN A 115 -24.46 6.84 -1.21
CA GLN A 115 -25.30 8.04 -1.27
C GLN A 115 -24.69 9.09 -2.20
N ALA A 116 -23.39 9.35 -2.10
CA ALA A 116 -22.69 10.30 -2.95
C ALA A 116 -22.82 9.96 -4.44
N SER A 117 -22.60 8.69 -4.79
CA SER A 117 -22.77 8.21 -6.17
C SER A 117 -24.20 8.40 -6.65
N THR A 118 -25.20 7.93 -5.88
CA THR A 118 -26.62 8.00 -6.26
C THR A 118 -27.10 9.44 -6.46
N ILE A 119 -26.82 10.32 -5.49
CA ILE A 119 -27.25 11.73 -5.55
C ILE A 119 -26.55 12.45 -6.71
N SER A 120 -25.26 12.20 -6.91
CA SER A 120 -24.48 12.90 -7.93
C SER A 120 -24.84 12.46 -9.35
N GLN A 121 -25.17 11.17 -9.55
CA GLN A 121 -25.69 10.69 -10.82
C GLN A 121 -27.03 11.36 -11.16
N ALA A 122 -27.96 11.42 -10.21
CA ALA A 122 -29.25 12.08 -10.40
C ALA A 122 -29.10 13.60 -10.64
N GLY A 123 -28.12 14.23 -9.99
CA GLY A 123 -27.81 15.65 -10.13
C GLY A 123 -26.89 16.00 -11.31
N GLY A 124 -26.48 15.04 -12.14
CA GLY A 124 -25.59 15.27 -13.29
C GLY A 124 -24.13 15.60 -12.93
N ASN A 125 -23.71 15.48 -11.67
CA ASN A 125 -22.33 15.67 -11.24
C ASN A 125 -21.54 14.36 -11.38
N LEU A 126 -21.19 14.06 -12.63
CA LEU A 126 -20.55 12.80 -12.97
C LEU A 126 -19.18 12.63 -12.31
N HIS A 127 -18.38 13.69 -12.21
CA HIS A 127 -17.09 13.65 -11.52
C HIS A 127 -17.21 13.09 -10.10
N VAL A 128 -18.13 13.62 -9.29
CA VAL A 128 -18.35 13.13 -7.91
C VAL A 128 -18.88 11.70 -7.90
N ALA A 129 -19.76 11.34 -8.83
CA ALA A 129 -20.27 9.98 -8.94
C ALA A 129 -19.16 8.96 -9.24
N LEU A 130 -18.30 9.24 -10.22
CA LEU A 130 -17.16 8.40 -10.57
C LEU A 130 -16.17 8.30 -9.42
N THR A 131 -15.89 9.42 -8.76
CA THR A 131 -15.00 9.43 -7.59
C THR A 131 -15.53 8.59 -6.44
N ALA A 132 -16.84 8.66 -6.17
CA ALA A 132 -17.48 7.82 -5.18
C ALA A 132 -17.42 6.33 -5.54
N LEU A 133 -17.65 5.97 -6.80
CA LEU A 133 -17.63 4.58 -7.26
C LEU A 133 -16.25 3.92 -7.12
N TRP A 134 -15.17 4.59 -7.52
CA TRP A 134 -13.85 3.98 -7.38
C TRP A 134 -13.37 3.93 -5.92
N ASN A 135 -13.78 4.89 -5.07
CA ASN A 135 -13.53 4.80 -3.63
C ASN A 135 -14.30 3.63 -2.99
N LEU A 136 -15.55 3.38 -3.41
CA LEU A 136 -16.29 2.19 -2.99
C LEU A 136 -15.58 0.91 -3.42
N ALA A 137 -15.09 0.85 -4.67
CA ALA A 137 -14.36 -0.31 -5.15
C ALA A 137 -13.09 -0.58 -4.32
N GLN A 138 -12.37 0.46 -3.89
CA GLN A 138 -11.23 0.30 -2.98
C GLN A 138 -11.64 -0.25 -1.60
N LEU A 139 -12.76 0.21 -1.04
CA LEU A 139 -13.30 -0.33 0.21
C LEU A 139 -13.68 -1.81 0.08
N GLU A 140 -14.31 -2.20 -1.04
CA GLU A 140 -14.66 -3.59 -1.31
C GLU A 140 -13.39 -4.46 -1.44
N ILE A 141 -12.32 -3.95 -2.06
CA ILE A 141 -11.01 -4.63 -2.11
C ILE A 141 -10.46 -4.83 -0.69
N GLU A 142 -10.48 -3.81 0.17
CA GLU A 142 -10.02 -3.92 1.56
C GLU A 142 -10.85 -4.94 2.36
N GLN A 143 -12.16 -4.99 2.13
CA GLN A 143 -13.09 -5.94 2.76
C GLN A 143 -12.99 -7.35 2.17
N GLY A 144 -12.27 -7.52 1.07
CA GLY A 144 -12.03 -8.80 0.42
C GLY A 144 -12.95 -9.13 -0.75
N HIS A 145 -13.96 -8.31 -1.05
CA HIS A 145 -14.99 -8.57 -2.06
C HIS A 145 -14.54 -8.13 -3.47
N LEU A 146 -13.59 -8.85 -4.06
CA LEU A 146 -12.97 -8.51 -5.34
C LEU A 146 -13.99 -8.46 -6.49
N ARG A 147 -14.97 -9.38 -6.52
CA ARG A 147 -16.01 -9.38 -7.58
C ARG A 147 -16.92 -8.17 -7.50
N GLN A 148 -17.28 -7.74 -6.30
CA GLN A 148 -18.11 -6.55 -6.09
C GLN A 148 -17.33 -5.28 -6.47
N ALA A 149 -16.05 -5.22 -6.13
CA ALA A 149 -15.16 -4.15 -6.57
C ALA A 149 -15.06 -4.05 -8.10
N GLU A 150 -14.95 -5.20 -8.79
CA GLU A 150 -14.93 -5.25 -10.25
C GLU A 150 -16.22 -4.68 -10.85
N ALA A 151 -17.38 -5.10 -10.34
CA ALA A 151 -18.68 -4.61 -10.79
C ALA A 151 -18.82 -3.09 -10.64
N LEU A 152 -18.36 -2.53 -9.52
CA LEU A 152 -18.34 -1.08 -9.27
C LEU A 152 -17.45 -0.34 -10.27
N CYS A 153 -16.27 -0.88 -10.57
CA CYS A 153 -15.37 -0.26 -11.54
C CYS A 153 -15.93 -0.30 -12.96
N ARG A 154 -16.52 -1.44 -13.37
CA ARG A 154 -17.16 -1.57 -14.69
C ARG A 154 -18.32 -0.60 -14.84
N HIS A 155 -19.16 -0.47 -13.82
CA HIS A 155 -20.22 0.54 -13.79
C HIS A 155 -19.64 1.95 -13.95
N ALA A 156 -18.59 2.31 -13.20
CA ALA A 156 -17.95 3.62 -13.35
C ALA A 156 -17.45 3.88 -14.78
N LEU A 157 -16.86 2.87 -15.44
CA LEU A 157 -16.39 3.00 -16.82
C LEU A 157 -17.54 3.10 -17.84
N GLU A 158 -18.61 2.34 -17.67
CA GLU A 158 -19.82 2.43 -18.50
C GLU A 158 -20.45 3.83 -18.39
N LEU A 159 -20.53 4.35 -17.18
CA LEU A 159 -21.05 5.70 -16.92
C LEU A 159 -20.15 6.77 -17.56
N ALA A 160 -18.83 6.60 -17.49
CA ALA A 160 -17.86 7.50 -18.13
C ALA A 160 -17.88 7.45 -19.66
N ALA A 161 -18.28 6.31 -20.26
CA ALA A 161 -18.38 6.12 -21.71
C ALA A 161 -19.73 6.53 -22.31
N SER A 162 -20.69 6.96 -21.48
CA SER A 162 -22.02 7.37 -21.92
C SER A 162 -21.97 8.62 -22.84
N PRO A 163 -22.85 8.75 -23.85
CA PRO A 163 -22.91 9.94 -24.73
C PRO A 163 -23.06 11.27 -23.98
N LEU A 164 -23.53 11.24 -22.73
CA LEU A 164 -23.62 12.39 -21.82
C LEU A 164 -22.25 12.96 -21.42
N THR A 165 -21.14 12.28 -21.75
CA THR A 165 -19.77 12.67 -21.42
C THR A 165 -18.96 13.18 -22.61
N GLU A 166 -19.50 13.12 -23.84
CA GLU A 166 -18.82 13.59 -25.05
C GLU A 166 -18.44 15.07 -24.90
N GLY A 167 -17.13 15.33 -24.75
CA GLY A 167 -16.55 16.68 -24.66
C GLY A 167 -16.20 17.19 -23.26
N ASN A 168 -16.44 16.44 -22.17
CA ASN A 168 -16.06 16.86 -20.81
C ASN A 168 -14.81 16.12 -20.30
N SER A 169 -13.63 16.73 -20.49
CA SER A 169 -12.33 16.19 -20.05
C SER A 169 -12.25 15.90 -18.55
N ASP A 170 -12.94 16.69 -17.72
CA ASP A 170 -12.86 16.59 -16.25
C ASP A 170 -13.61 15.34 -15.72
N ASN A 171 -14.60 14.84 -16.47
CA ASN A 171 -15.25 13.57 -16.15
C ASN A 171 -14.37 12.37 -16.52
N LEU A 172 -13.51 12.53 -17.53
CA LEU A 172 -12.61 11.47 -17.98
C LEU A 172 -11.44 11.25 -17.03
N SER A 173 -11.03 12.27 -16.25
CA SER A 173 -9.96 12.15 -15.26
C SER A 173 -10.37 11.32 -14.04
N ALA A 174 -11.57 11.57 -13.47
CA ALA A 174 -12.10 10.82 -12.32
C ALA A 174 -12.30 9.32 -12.63
N ALA A 175 -12.64 8.99 -13.87
CA ALA A 175 -12.70 7.60 -14.34
C ALA A 175 -11.33 6.88 -14.24
N GLY A 176 -10.22 7.63 -14.20
CA GLY A 176 -8.88 7.09 -13.98
C GLY A 176 -8.78 6.22 -12.72
N GLY A 177 -9.51 6.56 -11.66
CA GLY A 177 -9.57 5.76 -10.43
C GLY A 177 -10.12 4.36 -10.68
N ALA A 178 -11.18 4.24 -11.49
CA ALA A 178 -11.76 2.93 -11.84
C ALA A 178 -10.80 2.07 -12.66
N TYR A 179 -10.01 2.68 -13.56
CA TYR A 179 -8.94 2.00 -14.29
C TYR A 179 -7.85 1.47 -13.36
N VAL A 180 -7.38 2.29 -12.41
CA VAL A 180 -6.39 1.86 -11.41
C VAL A 180 -6.94 0.72 -10.54
N CYS A 181 -8.19 0.81 -10.09
CA CYS A 181 -8.85 -0.26 -9.32
C CYS A 181 -8.94 -1.57 -10.11
N LEU A 182 -9.40 -1.54 -11.38
CA LEU A 182 -9.42 -2.72 -12.24
C LEU A 182 -8.03 -3.29 -12.46
N GLY A 183 -7.03 -2.44 -12.63
CA GLY A 183 -5.63 -2.84 -12.69
C GLY A 183 -5.18 -3.60 -11.44
N SER A 184 -5.55 -3.15 -10.24
CA SER A 184 -5.27 -3.85 -8.98
C SER A 184 -5.98 -5.21 -8.89
N LEU A 185 -7.20 -5.33 -9.42
CA LEU A 185 -7.97 -6.58 -9.45
C LEU A 185 -7.36 -7.59 -10.44
N LEU A 186 -7.02 -7.13 -11.65
CA LEU A 186 -6.35 -7.94 -12.67
C LEU A 186 -4.96 -8.38 -12.21
N TYR A 187 -4.24 -7.48 -11.50
CA TYR A 187 -3.01 -7.83 -10.81
C TYR A 187 -3.27 -9.00 -9.87
N GLU A 188 -4.25 -8.89 -8.96
CA GLU A 188 -4.53 -9.94 -7.99
C GLU A 188 -4.92 -11.28 -8.65
N GLN A 189 -5.53 -11.24 -9.84
CA GLN A 189 -5.84 -12.42 -10.67
C GLN A 189 -4.67 -12.92 -11.53
N ASN A 190 -3.48 -12.31 -11.42
CA ASN A 190 -2.26 -12.59 -12.15
C ASN A 190 -2.30 -12.29 -13.67
N ASP A 191 -3.24 -11.46 -14.14
CA ASP A 191 -3.20 -10.90 -15.50
C ASP A 191 -2.35 -9.63 -15.52
N LEU A 192 -1.04 -9.79 -15.37
CA LEU A 192 -0.09 -8.67 -15.19
C LEU A 192 -0.04 -7.73 -16.41
N ALA A 193 -0.28 -8.24 -17.61
CA ALA A 193 -0.24 -7.44 -18.84
C ALA A 193 -1.48 -6.55 -18.94
N ALA A 194 -2.68 -7.11 -18.75
CA ALA A 194 -3.91 -6.32 -18.71
C ALA A 194 -3.91 -5.36 -17.53
N ALA A 195 -3.39 -5.79 -16.37
CA ALA A 195 -3.23 -4.93 -15.20
C ALA A 195 -2.40 -3.68 -15.50
N ALA A 196 -1.24 -3.83 -16.16
CA ALA A 196 -0.38 -2.71 -16.52
C ALA A 196 -1.10 -1.71 -17.44
N ASP A 197 -1.77 -2.20 -18.50
CA ASP A 197 -2.50 -1.35 -19.45
C ASP A 197 -3.60 -0.51 -18.77
N GLN A 198 -4.37 -1.14 -17.87
CA GLN A 198 -5.40 -0.44 -17.11
C GLN A 198 -4.78 0.61 -16.17
N VAL A 199 -3.76 0.25 -15.40
CA VAL A 199 -3.10 1.18 -14.46
C VAL A 199 -2.48 2.36 -15.20
N GLU A 200 -1.76 2.13 -16.30
CA GLU A 200 -1.15 3.20 -17.10
C GLU A 200 -2.20 4.15 -17.68
N THR A 201 -3.36 3.61 -18.12
CA THR A 201 -4.50 4.44 -18.54
C THR A 201 -5.04 5.27 -17.39
N GLY A 202 -5.15 4.68 -16.20
CA GLY A 202 -5.58 5.37 -14.98
C GLY A 202 -4.63 6.49 -14.56
N ILE A 203 -3.32 6.25 -14.59
CA ILE A 203 -2.27 7.24 -14.29
C ILE A 203 -2.39 8.43 -15.24
N ARG A 204 -2.42 8.19 -16.56
CA ARG A 204 -2.54 9.28 -17.56
C ARG A 204 -3.76 10.16 -17.33
N ARG A 205 -4.91 9.54 -17.00
CA ARG A 205 -6.16 10.26 -16.70
C ARG A 205 -6.06 11.04 -15.39
N GLY A 206 -5.48 10.45 -14.36
CA GLY A 206 -5.25 11.12 -13.08
C GLY A 206 -4.33 12.34 -13.22
N GLU A 207 -3.26 12.23 -14.00
CA GLU A 207 -2.32 13.34 -14.27
C GLU A 207 -3.00 14.49 -15.01
N GLN A 208 -3.81 14.19 -16.03
CA GLN A 208 -4.58 15.20 -16.78
C GLN A 208 -5.52 15.99 -15.87
N GLY A 209 -6.11 15.35 -14.85
CA GLY A 209 -6.99 15.98 -13.87
C GLY A 209 -6.28 16.53 -12.62
N ALA A 210 -4.96 16.38 -12.49
CA ALA A 210 -4.21 16.64 -11.25
C ALA A 210 -4.77 15.88 -10.02
N GLU A 211 -5.27 14.66 -10.22
CA GLU A 211 -5.89 13.81 -9.20
C GLU A 211 -4.84 13.02 -8.39
N LEU A 212 -4.31 13.66 -7.34
CA LEU A 212 -3.22 13.10 -6.51
C LEU A 212 -3.46 11.64 -6.09
N ALA A 213 -4.64 11.32 -5.57
CA ALA A 213 -4.94 9.99 -5.02
C ALA A 213 -4.93 8.92 -6.12
N ILE A 214 -5.52 9.22 -7.29
CA ILE A 214 -5.58 8.31 -8.44
C ILE A 214 -4.17 8.06 -8.97
N THR A 215 -3.40 9.12 -9.21
CA THR A 215 -2.04 9.01 -9.76
C THR A 215 -1.09 8.32 -8.79
N ALA A 216 -1.11 8.68 -7.50
CA ALA A 216 -0.26 8.04 -6.50
C ALA A 216 -0.59 6.53 -6.38
N LEU A 217 -1.86 6.18 -6.24
CA LEU A 217 -2.29 4.78 -6.17
C LEU A 217 -1.92 4.02 -7.45
N GLY A 218 -2.10 4.64 -8.62
CA GLY A 218 -1.72 4.07 -9.90
C GLY A 218 -0.23 3.71 -9.95
N TYR A 219 0.66 4.63 -9.57
CA TYR A 219 2.10 4.34 -9.51
C TYR A 219 2.45 3.23 -8.51
N LEU A 220 1.78 3.16 -7.35
CA LEU A 220 2.02 2.08 -6.39
C LEU A 220 1.54 0.72 -6.94
N THR A 221 0.39 0.66 -7.61
CA THR A 221 -0.06 -0.55 -8.29
C THR A 221 0.87 -0.93 -9.44
N LEU A 222 1.37 0.04 -10.20
CA LEU A 222 2.36 -0.21 -11.25
C LEU A 222 3.66 -0.77 -10.66
N ALA A 223 4.12 -0.25 -9.53
CA ALA A 223 5.30 -0.78 -8.83
C ALA A 223 5.12 -2.26 -8.45
N ARG A 224 3.93 -2.65 -7.96
CA ARG A 224 3.59 -4.05 -7.68
C ARG A 224 3.63 -4.92 -8.94
N ILE A 225 2.99 -4.45 -10.01
CA ILE A 225 2.96 -5.17 -11.30
C ILE A 225 4.38 -5.38 -11.84
N LYS A 226 5.22 -4.34 -11.80
CA LYS A 226 6.61 -4.40 -12.26
C LYS A 226 7.45 -5.37 -11.43
N LEU A 227 7.28 -5.36 -10.12
CA LEU A 227 7.99 -6.30 -9.25
C LEU A 227 7.56 -7.75 -9.51
N ALA A 228 6.26 -7.99 -9.72
CA ALA A 228 5.72 -9.28 -10.13
C ALA A 228 6.24 -9.75 -11.51
N GLN A 229 6.66 -8.81 -12.37
CA GLN A 229 7.30 -9.10 -13.66
C GLN A 229 8.82 -9.27 -13.55
N ALA A 230 9.37 -9.31 -12.33
CA ALA A 230 10.82 -9.30 -12.03
C ALA A 230 11.56 -8.05 -12.58
N ASP A 231 10.86 -6.94 -12.75
CA ASP A 231 11.40 -5.63 -13.12
C ASP A 231 11.54 -4.75 -11.87
N SER A 232 12.52 -5.05 -11.02
CA SER A 232 12.77 -4.30 -9.77
C SER A 232 13.14 -2.84 -10.03
N ALA A 233 13.85 -2.57 -11.13
CA ALA A 233 14.22 -1.21 -11.53
C ALA A 233 12.97 -0.38 -11.88
N GLY A 234 12.08 -0.91 -12.72
CA GLY A 234 10.81 -0.27 -13.05
C GLY A 234 9.88 -0.15 -11.84
N ALA A 235 9.91 -1.13 -10.93
CA ALA A 235 9.16 -1.07 -9.68
C ALA A 235 9.62 0.09 -8.78
N LEU A 236 10.94 0.24 -8.62
CA LEU A 236 11.54 1.31 -7.84
C LEU A 236 11.26 2.68 -8.47
N GLU A 237 11.36 2.79 -9.80
CA GLU A 237 11.04 4.02 -10.53
C GLU A 237 9.58 4.44 -10.30
N ALA A 238 8.63 3.51 -10.44
CA ALA A 238 7.22 3.80 -10.20
C ALA A 238 6.97 4.25 -8.75
N ALA A 239 7.58 3.59 -7.76
CA ALA A 239 7.47 4.00 -6.36
C ALA A 239 8.09 5.39 -6.11
N GLN A 240 9.19 5.74 -6.79
CA GLN A 240 9.79 7.08 -6.71
C GLN A 240 8.89 8.16 -7.33
N GLN A 241 8.20 7.87 -8.44
CA GLN A 241 7.21 8.81 -9.02
C GLN A 241 6.07 9.10 -8.02
N ALA A 242 5.54 8.07 -7.36
CA ALA A 242 4.55 8.25 -6.30
C ALA A 242 5.09 9.12 -5.15
N GLU A 243 6.33 8.90 -4.73
CA GLU A 243 6.97 9.67 -3.65
C GLU A 243 7.15 11.15 -4.03
N GLN A 244 7.67 11.42 -5.23
CA GLN A 244 7.89 12.80 -5.72
C GLN A 244 6.58 13.57 -5.78
N LEU A 245 5.53 12.93 -6.30
CA LEU A 245 4.19 13.49 -6.34
C LEU A 245 3.66 13.75 -4.92
N ALA A 246 3.79 12.78 -4.00
CA ALA A 246 3.34 12.93 -2.63
C ALA A 246 4.04 14.09 -1.90
N ARG A 247 5.36 14.25 -2.09
CA ARG A 247 6.17 15.34 -1.53
C ARG A 247 5.74 16.70 -2.08
N ARG A 248 5.48 16.79 -3.39
CA ARG A 248 4.97 18.03 -4.01
C ARG A 248 3.68 18.53 -3.37
N TYR A 249 2.80 17.61 -2.96
CA TYR A 249 1.53 17.93 -2.29
C TYR A 249 1.60 17.83 -0.76
N ASN A 250 2.79 17.68 -0.17
CA ASN A 250 2.99 17.52 1.29
C ASN A 250 2.13 16.40 1.93
N SER A 251 1.85 15.34 1.17
CA SER A 251 1.08 14.20 1.66
C SER A 251 1.98 13.19 2.38
N ARG A 252 1.93 13.20 3.72
CA ARG A 252 2.66 12.24 4.56
C ARG A 252 2.19 10.79 4.32
N TYR A 253 0.90 10.60 4.11
CA TYR A 253 0.32 9.27 3.85
C TYR A 253 0.89 8.67 2.56
N TRP A 254 0.78 9.38 1.43
CA TRP A 254 1.30 8.86 0.16
C TRP A 254 2.82 8.73 0.14
N THR A 255 3.54 9.60 0.87
CA THR A 255 5.00 9.45 1.04
C THR A 255 5.33 8.15 1.78
N ALA A 256 4.62 7.85 2.88
CA ALA A 256 4.82 6.63 3.65
C ALA A 256 4.53 5.38 2.79
N GLN A 257 3.40 5.37 2.06
CA GLN A 257 3.06 4.27 1.15
C GLN A 257 4.13 4.06 0.08
N ALA A 258 4.62 5.12 -0.56
CA ALA A 258 5.66 5.02 -1.58
C ALA A 258 6.97 4.45 -1.02
N THR A 259 7.47 4.98 0.10
CA THR A 259 8.71 4.48 0.72
C THR A 259 8.58 3.04 1.23
N THR A 260 7.39 2.64 1.68
CA THR A 260 7.08 1.25 2.04
C THR A 260 7.24 0.31 0.85
N PHE A 261 6.76 0.71 -0.33
CA PHE A 261 6.95 -0.09 -1.54
C PHE A 261 8.41 -0.17 -1.97
N GLN A 262 9.19 0.91 -1.82
CA GLN A 262 10.65 0.84 -2.04
C GLN A 262 11.31 -0.19 -1.10
N ALA A 263 10.89 -0.22 0.17
CA ALA A 263 11.38 -1.20 1.14
C ALA A 263 11.03 -2.65 0.76
N ARG A 264 9.84 -2.87 0.19
CA ARG A 264 9.45 -4.18 -0.34
C ARG A 264 10.33 -4.64 -1.51
N VAL A 265 10.67 -3.72 -2.43
CA VAL A 265 11.63 -4.01 -3.51
C VAL A 265 13.00 -4.37 -2.94
N TRP A 266 13.52 -3.59 -1.98
CA TRP A 266 14.80 -3.90 -1.33
C TRP A 266 14.80 -5.27 -0.64
N LEU A 267 13.71 -5.62 0.05
CA LEU A 267 13.58 -6.95 0.68
C LEU A 267 13.63 -8.06 -0.38
N SER A 268 12.96 -7.90 -1.52
CA SER A 268 13.01 -8.88 -2.61
C SER A 268 14.38 -9.03 -3.27
N GLU A 269 15.22 -8.00 -3.18
CA GLU A 269 16.60 -8.04 -3.68
C GLU A 269 17.62 -8.47 -2.61
N GLY A 270 17.18 -8.89 -1.41
CA GLY A 270 18.10 -9.25 -0.33
C GLY A 270 18.73 -8.06 0.41
N GLN A 271 18.32 -6.82 0.10
CA GLN A 271 18.90 -5.60 0.67
C GLN A 271 18.28 -5.25 2.05
N VAL A 272 18.42 -6.18 3.01
CA VAL A 272 17.84 -6.09 4.35
C VAL A 272 18.26 -4.80 5.09
N GLU A 273 19.50 -4.36 4.93
CA GLU A 273 20.01 -3.12 5.55
C GLU A 273 19.30 -1.85 5.05
N ALA A 274 18.89 -1.82 3.77
CA ALA A 274 18.13 -0.69 3.23
C ALA A 274 16.71 -0.64 3.81
N ALA A 275 16.05 -1.79 3.87
CA ALA A 275 14.75 -1.93 4.52
C ALA A 275 14.80 -1.60 6.02
N LEU A 276 15.88 -1.99 6.73
CA LEU A 276 16.08 -1.62 8.13
C LEU A 276 16.19 -0.11 8.33
N ARG A 277 16.97 0.58 7.50
CA ARG A 277 17.06 2.06 7.54
C ARG A 277 15.70 2.71 7.29
N TRP A 278 14.92 2.19 6.35
CA TRP A 278 13.56 2.67 6.12
C TRP A 278 12.68 2.54 7.36
N ALA A 279 12.68 1.39 8.03
CA ALA A 279 11.89 1.18 9.24
C ALA A 279 12.29 2.17 10.35
N GLN A 280 13.60 2.42 10.52
CA GLN A 280 14.13 3.39 11.49
C GLN A 280 13.70 4.84 11.18
N VAL A 281 13.86 5.28 9.92
CA VAL A 281 13.46 6.64 9.49
C VAL A 281 11.95 6.84 9.60
N SER A 282 11.18 5.79 9.35
CA SER A 282 9.71 5.79 9.48
C SER A 282 9.24 5.71 10.93
N GLY A 283 10.14 5.49 11.89
CA GLY A 283 9.82 5.36 13.32
C GLY A 283 9.00 4.12 13.65
N LEU A 284 9.11 3.07 12.84
CA LEU A 284 8.35 1.83 13.01
C LEU A 284 9.06 0.90 14.01
N ALA A 285 8.31 0.36 14.95
CA ALA A 285 8.78 -0.66 15.88
C ALA A 285 7.68 -1.69 16.15
N SER A 286 8.07 -2.95 16.35
CA SER A 286 7.14 -4.06 16.59
C SER A 286 6.26 -3.87 17.84
N ALA A 287 6.69 -3.05 18.80
CA ALA A 287 5.92 -2.74 20.01
C ALA A 287 4.93 -1.57 19.85
N ASN A 288 5.04 -0.77 18.80
CA ASN A 288 4.18 0.40 18.61
C ASN A 288 2.73 -0.02 18.34
N GLU A 289 1.79 0.88 18.65
CA GLU A 289 0.39 0.73 18.26
C GLU A 289 0.26 0.77 16.73
N VAL A 290 -0.49 -0.18 16.19
CA VAL A 290 -0.73 -0.26 14.74
C VAL A 290 -1.99 0.53 14.40
N SER A 291 -1.80 1.65 13.71
CA SER A 291 -2.90 2.41 13.12
C SER A 291 -3.40 1.72 11.85
N TYR A 292 -4.71 1.80 11.59
CA TYR A 292 -5.33 1.34 10.34
C TYR A 292 -4.60 1.88 9.09
N LEU A 293 -4.21 3.15 9.08
CA LEU A 293 -3.55 3.77 7.91
C LEU A 293 -2.11 3.30 7.71
N ALA A 294 -1.51 2.67 8.73
CA ALA A 294 -0.12 2.23 8.73
C ALA A 294 0.01 0.70 8.57
N GLU A 295 -1.07 -0.03 8.30
CA GLU A 295 -1.03 -1.50 8.23
C GLU A 295 -0.05 -2.01 7.18
N VAL A 296 0.07 -1.34 6.04
CA VAL A 296 0.98 -1.72 4.93
C VAL A 296 2.44 -1.59 5.37
N GLU A 297 2.76 -0.52 6.10
CA GLU A 297 4.06 -0.26 6.73
C GLU A 297 4.39 -1.40 7.71
N TYR A 298 3.48 -1.73 8.62
CA TYR A 298 3.72 -2.77 9.63
C TYR A 298 3.78 -4.19 9.05
N LEU A 299 3.05 -4.49 7.99
CA LEU A 299 3.22 -5.76 7.26
C LEU A 299 4.57 -5.85 6.56
N THR A 300 5.11 -4.72 6.10
CA THR A 300 6.46 -4.66 5.52
C THR A 300 7.52 -4.78 6.60
N LEU A 301 7.28 -4.20 7.79
CA LEU A 301 8.11 -4.44 8.97
C LEU A 301 8.09 -5.92 9.39
N ALA A 302 6.95 -6.60 9.33
CA ALA A 302 6.87 -8.03 9.63
C ALA A 302 7.73 -8.87 8.66
N ARG A 303 7.71 -8.56 7.36
CA ARG A 303 8.60 -9.18 6.36
C ARG A 303 10.08 -8.92 6.64
N LEU A 304 10.42 -7.68 7.04
CA LEU A 304 11.77 -7.35 7.49
C LEU A 304 12.18 -8.16 8.74
N LEU A 305 11.29 -8.33 9.73
CA LEU A 305 11.56 -9.14 10.91
C LEU A 305 11.79 -10.61 10.55
N LEU A 306 11.02 -11.16 9.60
CA LEU A 306 11.22 -12.50 9.08
C LEU A 306 12.59 -12.64 8.40
N ALA A 307 12.98 -11.68 7.56
CA ALA A 307 14.29 -11.64 6.93
C ALA A 307 15.45 -11.49 7.95
N GLN A 308 15.18 -10.95 9.14
CA GLN A 308 16.13 -10.86 10.25
C GLN A 308 16.09 -12.08 11.19
N ASN A 309 15.38 -13.16 10.84
CA ASN A 309 15.17 -14.34 11.68
C ASN A 309 14.49 -14.04 13.04
N LYS A 310 13.70 -12.97 13.12
CA LYS A 310 12.95 -12.57 14.32
C LYS A 310 11.49 -13.03 14.23
N GLY A 311 11.31 -14.34 14.00
CA GLY A 311 9.99 -14.95 13.77
C GLY A 311 8.98 -14.69 14.90
N SER A 312 9.41 -14.77 16.17
CA SER A 312 8.52 -14.52 17.32
C SER A 312 8.00 -13.08 17.37
N GLU A 313 8.86 -12.09 17.10
CA GLU A 313 8.44 -10.68 17.05
C GLU A 313 7.50 -10.43 15.87
N ALA A 314 7.74 -11.08 14.72
CA ALA A 314 6.86 -11.01 13.56
C ALA A 314 5.47 -11.58 13.88
N ILE A 315 5.40 -12.74 14.56
CA ILE A 315 4.13 -13.37 14.97
C ILE A 315 3.33 -12.44 15.89
N GLU A 316 3.96 -11.85 16.90
CA GLU A 316 3.28 -10.92 17.82
C GLU A 316 2.73 -9.68 17.11
N LEU A 317 3.50 -9.10 16.18
CA LEU A 317 3.06 -7.97 15.37
C LEU A 317 1.88 -8.36 14.47
N LEU A 318 2.02 -9.46 13.72
CA LEU A 318 1.01 -9.94 12.77
C LEU A 318 -0.29 -10.32 13.47
N GLU A 319 -0.25 -10.93 14.66
CA GLU A 319 -1.45 -11.25 15.43
C GLU A 319 -2.25 -10.01 15.85
N ARG A 320 -1.56 -8.91 16.18
CA ARG A 320 -2.24 -7.63 16.48
C ARG A 320 -2.89 -7.03 15.24
N ILE A 321 -2.20 -7.09 14.10
CA ILE A 321 -2.76 -6.64 12.80
C ILE A 321 -3.98 -7.49 12.43
N ARG A 322 -3.88 -8.83 12.55
CA ARG A 322 -4.98 -9.77 12.23
C ARG A 322 -6.23 -9.45 13.03
N ARG A 323 -6.11 -9.31 14.36
CA ARG A 323 -7.26 -9.00 15.24
C ARG A 323 -7.89 -7.65 14.90
N ALA A 324 -7.07 -6.63 14.63
CA ALA A 324 -7.56 -5.32 14.22
C ALA A 324 -8.31 -5.40 12.88
N ALA A 325 -7.74 -6.10 11.89
CA ALA A 325 -8.34 -6.30 10.58
C ALA A 325 -9.66 -7.10 10.66
N GLU A 326 -9.71 -8.17 11.45
CA GLU A 326 -10.94 -8.95 11.70
C GLU A 326 -12.03 -8.09 12.32
N SER A 327 -11.71 -7.33 13.37
CA SER A 327 -12.67 -6.43 14.02
C SER A 327 -13.17 -5.32 13.09
N GLY A 328 -12.33 -4.91 12.13
CA GLY A 328 -12.65 -3.90 11.13
C GLY A 328 -13.30 -4.44 9.85
N GLY A 329 -13.51 -5.76 9.73
CA GLY A 329 -14.07 -6.38 8.52
C GLY A 329 -13.15 -6.30 7.30
N ARG A 330 -11.83 -6.18 7.49
CA ARG A 330 -10.83 -6.04 6.42
C ARG A 330 -10.31 -7.40 5.94
N THR A 331 -11.19 -8.22 5.36
CA THR A 331 -10.85 -9.62 5.01
C THR A 331 -9.63 -9.74 4.10
N GLY A 332 -9.43 -8.82 3.15
CA GLY A 332 -8.23 -8.81 2.30
C GLY A 332 -6.94 -8.70 3.14
N ARG A 333 -6.96 -7.87 4.18
CA ARG A 333 -5.84 -7.74 5.13
C ARG A 333 -5.69 -8.98 6.02
N VAL A 334 -6.80 -9.62 6.39
CA VAL A 334 -6.79 -10.89 7.15
C VAL A 334 -6.10 -11.98 6.34
N ILE A 335 -6.41 -12.11 5.04
CA ILE A 335 -5.77 -13.08 4.13
C ILE A 335 -4.24 -12.87 4.12
N GLU A 336 -3.77 -11.65 3.83
CA GLU A 336 -2.33 -11.34 3.80
C GLU A 336 -1.65 -11.64 5.14
N THR A 337 -2.30 -11.30 6.25
CA THR A 337 -1.74 -11.52 7.59
C THR A 337 -1.67 -13.01 7.94
N LEU A 338 -2.67 -13.81 7.56
CA LEU A 338 -2.69 -15.26 7.76
C LEU A 338 -1.56 -15.95 6.99
N ILE A 339 -1.27 -15.50 5.76
CA ILE A 339 -0.17 -16.02 4.95
C ILE A 339 1.17 -15.72 5.64
N LEU A 340 1.39 -14.48 6.07
CA LEU A 340 2.63 -14.12 6.78
C LEU A 340 2.77 -14.84 8.13
N LEU A 341 1.68 -15.05 8.85
CA LEU A 341 1.68 -15.86 10.08
C LEU A 341 2.03 -17.31 9.79
N ALA A 342 1.50 -17.89 8.72
CA ALA A 342 1.82 -19.25 8.31
C ALA A 342 3.33 -19.40 8.06
N VAL A 343 3.92 -18.48 7.29
CA VAL A 343 5.37 -18.47 7.05
C VAL A 343 6.16 -18.28 8.35
N SER A 344 5.72 -17.35 9.22
CA SER A 344 6.41 -17.09 10.49
C SER A 344 6.40 -18.31 11.42
N HIS A 345 5.29 -19.04 11.48
CA HIS A 345 5.18 -20.27 12.26
C HIS A 345 6.00 -21.41 11.67
N ASP A 346 6.07 -21.50 10.34
CA ASP A 346 6.86 -22.53 9.67
C ASP A 346 8.36 -22.37 9.96
N VAL A 347 8.88 -21.14 9.80
CA VAL A 347 10.26 -20.78 10.16
C VAL A 347 10.55 -21.00 11.64
N SER A 348 9.54 -20.85 12.50
CA SER A 348 9.66 -21.09 13.95
C SER A 348 9.53 -22.57 14.35
N GLY A 349 9.43 -23.50 13.38
CA GLY A 349 9.36 -24.94 13.63
C GLY A 349 7.97 -25.45 14.06
N ALA A 350 6.90 -24.74 13.69
CA ALA A 350 5.50 -25.11 13.99
C ALA A 350 4.69 -25.41 12.69
N PRO A 351 5.06 -26.44 11.91
CA PRO A 351 4.50 -26.68 10.57
C PRO A 351 3.00 -27.01 10.57
N VAL A 352 2.49 -27.69 11.61
CA VAL A 352 1.05 -27.99 11.73
C VAL A 352 0.24 -26.69 11.87
N GLN A 353 0.74 -25.74 12.65
CA GLN A 353 0.10 -24.44 12.81
C GLN A 353 0.22 -23.61 11.54
N ALA A 354 1.36 -23.66 10.85
CA ALA A 354 1.57 -23.00 9.57
C ALA A 354 0.55 -23.44 8.51
N LEU A 355 0.38 -24.76 8.32
CA LEU A 355 -0.58 -25.30 7.36
C LEU A 355 -2.03 -24.96 7.75
N ALA A 356 -2.38 -24.99 9.04
CA ALA A 356 -3.71 -24.60 9.51
C ALA A 356 -4.03 -23.12 9.27
N LEU A 357 -3.04 -22.22 9.36
CA LEU A 357 -3.19 -20.80 9.05
C LEU A 357 -3.28 -20.56 7.54
N LEU A 358 -2.45 -21.25 6.75
CA LEU A 358 -2.51 -21.17 5.29
C LEU A 358 -3.85 -21.68 4.76
N GLU A 359 -4.39 -22.77 5.32
CA GLU A 359 -5.72 -23.29 5.01
C GLU A 359 -6.82 -22.25 5.28
N GLN A 360 -6.75 -21.52 6.40
CA GLN A 360 -7.68 -20.42 6.67
C GLN A 360 -7.59 -19.31 5.62
N ALA A 361 -6.37 -18.94 5.21
CA ALA A 361 -6.18 -17.95 4.15
C ALA A 361 -6.79 -18.43 2.82
N LEU A 362 -6.56 -19.69 2.44
CA LEU A 362 -7.10 -20.29 1.22
C LEU A 362 -8.64 -20.34 1.21
N VAL A 363 -9.26 -20.63 2.36
CA VAL A 363 -10.73 -20.64 2.51
C VAL A 363 -11.34 -19.25 2.22
N LEU A 364 -10.71 -18.19 2.70
CA LEU A 364 -11.19 -16.82 2.48
C LEU A 364 -10.87 -16.32 1.06
N ALA A 365 -9.75 -16.77 0.49
CA ALA A 365 -9.21 -16.32 -0.77
C ALA A 365 -9.87 -16.97 -2.01
N GLU A 366 -10.18 -18.28 -1.95
CA GLU A 366 -10.68 -19.04 -3.10
C GLU A 366 -11.97 -18.46 -3.73
N PRO A 367 -13.00 -18.04 -2.95
CA PRO A 367 -14.22 -17.51 -3.54
C PRO A 367 -14.00 -16.23 -4.36
N GLU A 368 -13.01 -15.42 -3.98
CA GLU A 368 -12.74 -14.12 -4.60
C GLU A 368 -11.59 -14.19 -5.61
N GLY A 369 -10.88 -15.33 -5.67
CA GLY A 369 -9.87 -15.60 -6.69
C GLY A 369 -8.53 -14.90 -6.46
N TYR A 370 -8.14 -14.69 -5.21
CA TYR A 370 -6.81 -14.16 -4.87
C TYR A 370 -5.70 -15.03 -5.47
N CYS A 371 -4.60 -14.42 -5.88
CA CYS A 371 -3.45 -15.15 -6.43
C CYS A 371 -2.14 -14.47 -6.04
N ARG A 372 -1.93 -13.21 -6.45
CA ARG A 372 -0.67 -12.50 -6.18
C ARG A 372 -0.39 -12.34 -4.70
N THR A 373 -1.42 -12.14 -3.87
CA THR A 373 -1.25 -12.07 -2.41
C THR A 373 -0.59 -13.33 -1.82
N PHE A 374 -0.69 -14.50 -2.47
CA PHE A 374 0.06 -15.70 -2.09
C PHE A 374 1.40 -15.79 -2.81
N VAL A 375 1.39 -15.64 -4.14
CA VAL A 375 2.55 -15.90 -4.99
C VAL A 375 3.69 -14.92 -4.73
N ASP A 376 3.37 -13.66 -4.44
CA ASP A 376 4.36 -12.60 -4.22
C ASP A 376 5.24 -12.85 -2.98
N GLU A 377 4.77 -13.65 -2.01
CA GLU A 377 5.57 -14.00 -0.83
C GLU A 377 6.70 -14.98 -1.14
N GLY A 378 6.75 -15.51 -2.35
CA GLY A 378 7.86 -16.31 -2.86
C GLY A 378 7.94 -17.73 -2.30
N GLU A 379 9.15 -18.27 -2.31
CA GLU A 379 9.47 -19.68 -2.01
C GLU A 379 8.86 -20.19 -0.68
N PRO A 380 8.88 -19.43 0.44
CA PRO A 380 8.29 -19.92 1.69
C PRO A 380 6.81 -20.28 1.58
N VAL A 381 6.03 -19.52 0.80
CA VAL A 381 4.62 -19.85 0.56
C VAL A 381 4.49 -20.97 -0.47
N GLY A 382 5.37 -21.00 -1.49
CA GLY A 382 5.45 -22.11 -2.46
C GLY A 382 5.62 -23.48 -1.79
N GLU A 383 6.54 -23.60 -0.84
CA GLU A 383 6.78 -24.82 -0.09
C GLU A 383 5.58 -25.25 0.77
N LEU A 384 4.92 -24.29 1.43
CA LEU A 384 3.71 -24.56 2.20
C LEU A 384 2.56 -25.02 1.29
N LEU A 385 2.44 -24.43 0.09
CA LEU A 385 1.45 -24.84 -0.91
C LEU A 385 1.73 -26.24 -1.46
N GLU A 386 2.98 -26.64 -1.71
CA GLU A 386 3.32 -28.01 -2.12
C GLU A 386 3.00 -29.02 -1.02
N ARG A 387 3.28 -28.69 0.25
CA ARG A 387 2.88 -29.50 1.41
C ARG A 387 1.35 -29.65 1.48
N MET A 388 0.61 -28.56 1.30
CA MET A 388 -0.86 -28.61 1.25
C MET A 388 -1.39 -29.46 0.11
N LYS A 389 -0.78 -29.37 -1.07
CA LYS A 389 -1.14 -30.19 -2.22
C LYS A 389 -0.91 -31.68 -1.94
N ALA A 390 0.16 -32.03 -1.23
CA ALA A 390 0.47 -33.41 -0.86
C ALA A 390 -0.54 -34.00 0.15
N GLU A 391 -1.01 -33.21 1.11
CA GLU A 391 -2.09 -33.60 2.04
C GLU A 391 -3.44 -33.76 1.33
N GLY A 392 -3.63 -33.04 0.21
CA GLY A 392 -4.85 -33.07 -0.58
C GLY A 392 -5.97 -32.25 0.07
N GLY A 393 -7.22 -32.54 -0.31
CA GLY A 393 -8.40 -31.85 0.25
C GLY A 393 -9.24 -31.11 -0.79
N LYS A 394 -10.28 -30.43 -0.29
CA LYS A 394 -11.33 -29.82 -1.13
C LYS A 394 -10.81 -28.72 -2.07
N ARG A 395 -9.75 -28.02 -1.66
CA ARG A 395 -9.14 -26.88 -2.36
C ARG A 395 -7.93 -27.23 -3.22
N LYS A 396 -7.66 -28.52 -3.46
CA LYS A 396 -6.51 -28.97 -4.25
C LYS A 396 -6.39 -28.27 -5.60
N GLY A 397 -7.50 -28.10 -6.32
CA GLY A 397 -7.49 -27.42 -7.63
C GLY A 397 -7.13 -25.93 -7.55
N TYR A 398 -7.45 -25.25 -6.44
CA TYR A 398 -7.04 -23.87 -6.23
C TYR A 398 -5.56 -23.77 -5.86
N VAL A 399 -5.08 -24.63 -4.94
CA VAL A 399 -3.65 -24.73 -4.60
C VAL A 399 -2.79 -25.03 -5.83
N GLU A 400 -3.24 -25.93 -6.71
CA GLU A 400 -2.54 -26.25 -7.97
C GLU A 400 -2.45 -25.05 -8.92
N LYS A 401 -3.47 -24.18 -8.97
CA LYS A 401 -3.42 -22.94 -9.75
C LYS A 401 -2.38 -21.96 -9.19
N LEU A 402 -2.35 -21.77 -7.87
CA LEU A 402 -1.36 -20.90 -7.21
C LEU A 402 0.06 -21.39 -7.46
N LEU A 403 0.30 -22.69 -7.29
CA LEU A 403 1.61 -23.31 -7.56
C LEU A 403 2.04 -23.19 -9.02
N LEU A 404 1.10 -23.27 -9.98
CA LEU A 404 1.41 -23.10 -11.39
C LEU A 404 1.90 -21.68 -11.70
N VAL A 405 1.30 -20.67 -11.08
CA VAL A 405 1.75 -19.28 -11.21
C VAL A 405 3.11 -19.10 -10.54
N HIS A 406 3.25 -19.60 -9.31
CA HIS A 406 4.49 -19.51 -8.54
C HIS A 406 5.71 -20.07 -9.31
N LYS A 407 5.60 -21.29 -9.87
CA LYS A 407 6.69 -21.91 -10.65
C LYS A 407 7.07 -21.10 -11.90
N LYS A 408 6.09 -20.50 -12.56
CA LYS A 408 6.35 -19.65 -13.74
C LYS A 408 7.11 -18.37 -13.39
N ASP A 409 6.90 -17.84 -12.19
CA ASP A 409 7.63 -16.66 -11.72
C ASP A 409 9.07 -17.04 -11.32
N GLU A 410 9.25 -18.18 -10.64
CA GLU A 410 10.59 -18.72 -10.34
C GLU A 410 11.42 -18.91 -11.62
N GLU A 411 10.85 -19.51 -12.67
CA GLU A 411 11.51 -19.74 -13.97
C GLU A 411 11.95 -18.45 -14.68
N LYS A 412 11.24 -17.34 -14.44
CA LYS A 412 11.56 -16.02 -15.05
C LYS A 412 12.58 -15.22 -14.25
N SER A 413 12.79 -15.60 -12.99
CA SER A 413 13.62 -14.85 -12.06
C SER A 413 15.06 -15.36 -12.06
N VAL A 414 16.04 -14.47 -12.28
CA VAL A 414 17.47 -14.78 -12.05
C VAL A 414 17.81 -14.71 -10.54
N HIS A 415 17.01 -13.95 -9.80
CA HIS A 415 16.94 -13.89 -8.35
C HIS A 415 15.46 -13.95 -7.97
N PRO A 416 15.00 -14.89 -7.12
CA PRO A 416 13.59 -15.04 -6.82
C PRO A 416 13.02 -13.75 -6.21
N SER A 417 12.02 -13.15 -6.87
CA SER A 417 11.27 -11.99 -6.39
C SER A 417 10.42 -12.39 -5.18
N SER A 418 11.06 -12.54 -4.01
CA SER A 418 10.41 -12.99 -2.79
C SER A 418 10.34 -11.88 -1.77
N PHE A 419 9.15 -11.55 -1.27
CA PHE A 419 9.02 -10.61 -0.16
C PHE A 419 9.57 -11.14 1.18
N ILE A 420 9.81 -12.45 1.28
CA ILE A 420 10.35 -13.11 2.46
C ILE A 420 11.60 -13.90 2.07
N LEU A 421 12.75 -13.52 2.63
CA LEU A 421 13.99 -14.28 2.47
C LEU A 421 13.95 -15.49 3.42
N HIS A 422 14.26 -16.68 2.90
CA HIS A 422 14.38 -17.87 3.73
C HIS A 422 15.62 -17.77 4.64
N PRO A 423 15.55 -18.21 5.91
CA PRO A 423 16.72 -18.44 6.77
C PRO A 423 17.76 -19.44 6.21
N SER A 424 17.47 -20.13 5.10
CA SER A 424 18.32 -21.19 4.55
C SER A 424 19.39 -20.67 3.60
N LEU A 425 19.35 -19.39 3.24
CA LEU A 425 20.53 -18.69 2.74
C LEU A 425 21.29 -18.17 3.96
N ILE A 426 22.13 -19.03 4.53
CA ILE A 426 23.35 -18.55 5.18
C ILE A 426 23.93 -17.55 4.18
N GLU A 427 23.99 -16.28 4.59
CA GLU A 427 24.53 -15.19 3.79
C GLU A 427 25.84 -15.71 3.17
N SER A 428 25.83 -15.93 1.84
CA SER A 428 26.92 -16.66 1.20
C SER A 428 28.20 -15.89 1.50
N LEU A 429 29.16 -16.58 2.14
CA LEU A 429 30.46 -15.99 2.43
C LEU A 429 31.02 -15.49 1.10
N SER A 430 31.41 -14.22 1.05
CA SER A 430 32.07 -13.65 -0.13
C SER A 430 33.32 -14.47 -0.47
N GLU A 431 33.78 -14.43 -1.72
CA GLU A 431 35.02 -15.12 -2.13
C GLU A 431 36.20 -14.81 -1.19
N ARG A 432 36.27 -13.57 -0.71
CA ARG A 432 37.29 -13.12 0.24
C ARG A 432 37.13 -13.71 1.64
N GLU A 433 35.90 -13.91 2.09
CA GLU A 433 35.59 -14.57 3.36
C GLU A 433 35.83 -16.09 3.28
N LEU A 434 35.56 -16.74 2.15
CA LEU A 434 35.89 -18.14 1.90
C LEU A 434 37.40 -18.39 1.84
N GLU A 435 38.15 -17.51 1.17
CA GLU A 435 39.61 -17.56 1.16
C GLU A 435 40.17 -17.44 2.58
N LEU A 436 39.64 -16.51 3.36
CA LEU A 436 40.03 -16.30 4.76
C LEU A 436 39.64 -17.50 5.65
N LEU A 437 38.48 -18.12 5.38
CA LEU A 437 38.00 -19.34 6.04
C LEU A 437 38.94 -20.55 5.76
N GLY A 438 39.42 -20.68 4.53
CA GLY A 438 40.41 -21.69 4.15
C GLY A 438 41.75 -21.51 4.86
N LEU A 439 42.23 -20.26 4.96
CA LEU A 439 43.48 -19.95 5.67
C LEU A 439 43.38 -20.18 7.18
N ILE A 440 42.21 -19.92 7.80
CA ILE A 440 42.06 -20.24 9.22
C ILE A 440 41.99 -21.75 9.49
N SER A 441 41.40 -22.53 8.56
CA SER A 441 41.33 -23.99 8.61
C SER A 441 42.72 -24.63 8.46
N ALA A 442 43.59 -24.00 7.67
CA ALA A 442 45.01 -24.36 7.54
C ALA A 442 45.87 -23.98 8.76
N GLY A 443 45.30 -23.35 9.79
CA GLY A 443 45.98 -23.08 11.06
C GLY A 443 46.75 -21.76 11.14
N LEU A 444 46.65 -20.87 10.15
CA LEU A 444 47.41 -19.61 10.14
C LEU A 444 46.89 -18.60 11.17
N SER A 445 47.77 -17.94 11.90
CA SER A 445 47.44 -16.83 12.80
C SER A 445 46.94 -15.60 12.03
N ASN A 446 46.25 -14.68 12.71
CA ASN A 446 45.73 -13.45 12.08
C ASN A 446 46.85 -12.57 11.49
N SER A 447 48.08 -12.65 12.03
CA SER A 447 49.25 -11.95 11.52
C SER A 447 49.77 -12.56 10.23
N GLU A 448 49.85 -13.90 10.16
CA GLU A 448 50.27 -14.63 8.95
C GLU A 448 49.24 -14.49 7.82
N ILE A 449 47.94 -14.47 8.17
CA ILE A 449 46.86 -14.18 7.20
C ILE A 449 46.98 -12.76 6.66
N ALA A 450 47.24 -11.78 7.53
CA ALA A 450 47.40 -10.38 7.12
C ALA A 450 48.58 -10.21 6.15
N GLU A 451 49.71 -10.88 6.42
CA GLU A 451 50.89 -10.87 5.54
C GLU A 451 50.60 -11.55 4.20
N LYS A 452 49.98 -12.74 4.21
CA LYS A 452 49.65 -13.51 3.01
C LYS A 452 48.64 -12.81 2.10
N LEU A 453 47.69 -12.10 2.69
CA LEU A 453 46.64 -11.38 1.98
C LEU A 453 46.99 -9.92 1.67
N VAL A 454 48.17 -9.45 2.10
CA VAL A 454 48.67 -8.07 1.97
C VAL A 454 47.66 -7.04 2.53
N VAL A 455 47.20 -7.27 3.76
CA VAL A 455 46.25 -6.40 4.49
C VAL A 455 46.70 -6.19 5.94
N THR A 456 46.00 -5.34 6.69
CA THR A 456 46.29 -5.16 8.12
C THR A 456 45.64 -6.25 8.98
N VAL A 457 46.22 -6.54 10.15
CA VAL A 457 45.61 -7.45 11.15
C VAL A 457 44.23 -6.96 11.60
N GLY A 458 44.00 -5.64 11.61
CA GLY A 458 42.69 -5.05 11.90
C GLY A 458 41.64 -5.44 10.86
N THR A 459 42.01 -5.42 9.58
CA THR A 459 41.16 -5.86 8.46
C THR A 459 40.81 -7.35 8.58
N VAL A 460 41.77 -8.20 8.95
CA VAL A 460 41.52 -9.64 9.18
C VAL A 460 40.54 -9.86 10.33
N LYS A 461 40.67 -9.13 11.45
CA LYS A 461 39.73 -9.23 12.58
C LYS A 461 38.32 -8.79 12.21
N TRP A 462 38.20 -7.74 11.38
CA TRP A 462 36.91 -7.27 10.88
C TRP A 462 36.21 -8.34 10.02
N HIS A 463 36.93 -8.92 9.05
CA HIS A 463 36.38 -10.02 8.23
C HIS A 463 36.03 -11.26 9.07
N LEU A 464 36.82 -11.60 10.09
CA LEU A 464 36.49 -12.70 10.99
C LEU A 464 35.20 -12.45 11.79
N ASN A 465 34.98 -11.23 12.26
CA ASN A 465 33.74 -10.88 12.95
C ASN A 465 32.53 -10.99 12.01
N ASN A 466 32.68 -10.60 10.75
CA ASN A 466 31.62 -10.78 9.75
C ASN A 466 31.35 -12.26 9.46
N ILE A 467 32.40 -13.08 9.28
CA ILE A 467 32.26 -14.53 9.12
C ILE A 467 31.55 -15.15 10.34
N TYR A 468 31.89 -14.71 11.55
CA TYR A 468 31.27 -15.20 12.77
C TYR A 468 29.79 -14.82 12.87
N GLY A 469 29.45 -13.59 12.47
CA GLY A 469 28.06 -13.14 12.35
C GLY A 469 27.28 -13.96 11.32
N LYS A 470 27.86 -14.19 10.14
CA LYS A 470 27.24 -14.95 9.04
C LYS A 470 27.05 -16.44 9.33
N LEU A 471 27.97 -17.04 10.07
CA LEU A 471 27.91 -18.46 10.46
C LEU A 471 27.21 -18.70 11.81
N ASP A 472 26.76 -17.65 12.48
CA ASP A 472 26.20 -17.66 13.86
C ASP A 472 27.08 -18.41 14.88
N VAL A 473 28.37 -18.05 14.91
CA VAL A 473 29.38 -18.67 15.79
C VAL A 473 30.13 -17.60 16.58
N ARG A 474 30.74 -17.99 17.70
CA ARG A 474 31.43 -17.04 18.60
C ARG A 474 32.93 -17.27 18.70
N SER A 475 33.46 -18.28 18.02
CA SER A 475 34.87 -18.61 18.09
C SER A 475 35.40 -19.19 16.78
N ARG A 476 36.70 -19.02 16.58
CA ARG A 476 37.44 -19.57 15.44
C ARG A 476 37.23 -21.07 15.25
N THR A 477 37.24 -21.84 16.35
CA THR A 477 37.05 -23.30 16.30
C THR A 477 35.62 -23.65 15.90
N GLN A 478 34.62 -22.91 16.41
CA GLN A 478 33.23 -23.10 16.02
C GLN A 478 33.00 -22.73 14.54
N ALA A 479 33.63 -21.67 14.04
CA ALA A 479 33.56 -21.28 12.64
C ALA A 479 34.09 -22.38 11.71
N ILE A 480 35.22 -23.00 12.06
CA ILE A 480 35.81 -24.11 11.27
C ILE A 480 34.90 -25.35 11.32
N ALA A 481 34.36 -25.70 12.49
CA ALA A 481 33.44 -26.83 12.62
C ALA A 481 32.17 -26.61 11.80
N ARG A 482 31.56 -25.43 11.92
CA ARG A 482 30.34 -25.06 11.19
C ARG A 482 30.57 -25.01 9.69
N ALA A 483 31.71 -24.48 9.23
CA ALA A 483 32.07 -24.46 7.82
C ALA A 483 32.23 -25.86 7.20
N ARG A 484 32.73 -26.84 7.97
CA ARG A 484 32.80 -28.26 7.54
C ARG A 484 31.42 -28.92 7.47
N GLU A 485 30.55 -28.65 8.45
CA GLU A 485 29.15 -29.12 8.42
C GLU A 485 28.40 -28.62 7.18
N LEU A 486 28.73 -27.40 6.74
CA LEU A 486 28.12 -26.74 5.58
C LEU A 486 28.82 -27.05 4.25
N GLY A 487 29.87 -27.87 4.22
CA GLY A 487 30.60 -28.24 3.00
C GLY A 487 31.40 -27.09 2.35
N LEU A 488 31.77 -26.06 3.13
CA LEU A 488 32.52 -24.89 2.67
C LEU A 488 34.05 -25.06 2.76
N LEU A 489 34.54 -26.17 3.36
CA LEU A 489 35.95 -26.48 3.65
C LEU A 489 36.32 -27.93 3.36
#